data_AF-A0A971QNB6-F1
#
_entry.id   AF-A0A971QNB6-F1
#
_cell.length_a   1.000
_cell.length_b   1.000
_cell.length_c   1.000
_cell.angle_alpha   90.00
_cell.angle_beta   90.00
_cell.angle_gamma   90.00
#
_symmetry.space_group_name_H-M   'P 1'
#
loop_
_entity.id
_entity.type
_entity.pdbx_description
1 polymer ?
#
loop_
_entity_poly.entity_id
_entity_poly.type
_entity_poly.pdbx_seq_one_letter_code
_entity_poly.pdbx_strand_id
1 'polypeptide(L)'
;AESWMKSESDKFGGNPYKRLVEAAKIAQKDGVIKGIILHQGESNPNDEQWCNKVKGIYDNLIKDLGLDPKKVPFLAGEMKSAEENGQCAGFNTVVLANLPSVLPNSYIISSKGCKGSRDGFHFVVEGYQEFGRRYGAKMLELQGFEYKEPKKEEAADAKEAVAPKADEVKADA
;
A
#
# COMPACT_ATOMS: atom_id res chain seq x y z
N ALA A 1 12.83 -7.04 -19.91
CA ALA A 1 11.52 -6.49 -19.51
C ALA A 1 10.62 -6.45 -20.73
N GLU A 2 9.35 -6.83 -20.55
CA GLU A 2 8.32 -6.70 -21.59
C GLU A 2 8.13 -5.23 -21.99
N SER A 3 7.59 -4.99 -23.18
CA SER A 3 7.47 -3.64 -23.77
C SER A 3 6.65 -2.68 -22.90
N TRP A 4 5.55 -3.17 -22.30
CA TRP A 4 4.70 -2.37 -21.43
C TRP A 4 5.44 -1.92 -20.16
N MET A 5 6.26 -2.78 -19.54
CA MET A 5 7.05 -2.42 -18.35
C MET A 5 8.07 -1.33 -18.65
N LYS A 6 8.66 -1.33 -19.85
CA LYS A 6 9.57 -0.26 -20.28
C LYS A 6 8.82 1.06 -20.39
N SER A 7 7.68 1.06 -21.06
CA SER A 7 6.83 2.24 -21.20
C SER A 7 6.38 2.82 -19.85
N GLU A 8 6.05 1.96 -18.88
CA GLU A 8 5.72 2.41 -17.52
C GLU A 8 6.95 2.94 -16.78
N SER A 9 8.11 2.29 -16.94
CA SER A 9 9.37 2.73 -16.34
C SER A 9 9.83 4.09 -16.86
N ASP A 10 9.57 4.38 -18.14
CA ASP A 10 9.92 5.65 -18.78
C ASP A 10 9.20 6.85 -18.16
N LYS A 11 8.00 6.64 -17.60
CA LYS A 11 7.29 7.66 -16.80
C LYS A 11 8.06 8.08 -15.54
N PHE A 12 9.01 7.26 -15.11
CA PHE A 12 9.92 7.50 -13.99
C PHE A 12 11.38 7.69 -14.46
N GLY A 13 11.60 8.10 -15.70
CA GLY A 13 12.94 8.32 -16.26
C GLY A 13 13.72 7.03 -16.54
N GLY A 14 13.00 5.93 -16.80
CA GLY A 14 13.57 4.61 -17.08
C GLY A 14 14.10 3.88 -15.85
N ASN A 15 14.01 4.50 -14.66
CA ASN A 15 14.49 3.91 -13.41
C ASN A 15 13.57 4.29 -12.23
N PRO A 16 12.44 3.56 -12.06
CA PRO A 16 11.50 3.79 -10.95
C PRO A 16 12.16 3.76 -9.56
N TYR A 17 13.16 2.88 -9.37
CA TYR A 17 13.90 2.78 -8.12
C TYR A 17 14.66 4.08 -7.80
N LYS A 18 15.40 4.62 -8.79
CA LYS A 18 16.09 5.90 -8.64
C LYS A 18 15.12 7.02 -8.29
N ARG A 19 13.98 7.09 -8.97
CA ARG A 19 12.96 8.11 -8.70
C ARG A 19 12.38 8.01 -7.28
N LEU A 20 12.20 6.79 -6.77
CA LEU A 20 11.78 6.52 -5.39
C LEU A 20 12.83 7.03 -4.38
N VAL A 21 14.11 6.72 -4.59
CA VAL A 21 15.21 7.20 -3.73
C VAL A 21 15.31 8.71 -3.74
N GLU A 22 15.19 9.36 -4.91
CA GLU A 22 15.21 10.82 -5.03
C GLU A 22 14.05 11.47 -4.27
N ALA A 23 12.83 10.92 -4.38
CA ALA A 23 11.67 11.39 -3.62
C ALA A 23 11.88 11.24 -2.11
N ALA A 24 12.39 10.09 -1.68
CA ALA A 24 12.68 9.81 -0.27
C ALA A 24 13.74 10.78 0.30
N LYS A 25 14.80 11.08 -0.44
CA LYS A 25 15.82 12.07 -0.04
C LYS A 25 15.27 13.49 0.08
N ILE A 26 14.30 13.85 -0.75
CA ILE A 26 13.58 15.13 -0.60
C ILE A 26 12.77 15.12 0.70
N ALA A 27 12.00 14.06 0.96
CA ALA A 27 11.20 13.93 2.18
C ALA A 27 12.05 13.92 3.47
N GLN A 28 13.27 13.37 3.43
CA GLN A 28 14.21 13.36 4.55
C GLN A 28 14.74 14.74 4.95
N LYS A 29 14.55 15.78 4.13
CA LYS A 29 14.93 17.15 4.49
C LYS A 29 14.08 17.70 5.64
N ASP A 30 12.80 17.31 5.67
CA ASP A 30 11.81 17.86 6.60
C ASP A 30 11.17 16.78 7.49
N GLY A 31 11.43 15.50 7.23
CA GLY A 31 10.77 14.38 7.90
C GLY A 31 11.67 13.17 8.14
N VAL A 32 11.11 12.17 8.84
CA VAL A 32 11.78 10.90 9.15
C VAL A 32 11.02 9.77 8.47
N ILE A 33 11.71 8.96 7.70
CA ILE A 33 11.13 7.74 7.12
C ILE A 33 10.93 6.73 8.25
N LYS A 34 9.67 6.43 8.55
CA LYS A 34 9.30 5.53 9.65
C LYS A 34 9.03 4.09 9.23
N GLY A 35 8.88 3.82 7.93
CA GLY A 35 8.55 2.51 7.41
C GLY A 35 8.45 2.55 5.89
N ILE A 36 8.33 1.37 5.28
CA ILE A 36 8.15 1.21 3.84
C ILE A 36 6.88 0.37 3.61
N ILE A 37 6.02 0.82 2.70
CA ILE A 37 4.85 0.07 2.26
C ILE A 37 5.10 -0.43 0.84
N LEU A 38 4.88 -1.73 0.62
CA LEU A 38 4.84 -2.33 -0.70
C LEU A 38 3.49 -3.02 -0.90
N HIS A 39 2.88 -2.78 -2.06
CA HIS A 39 1.76 -3.56 -2.55
C HIS A 39 2.03 -3.87 -4.02
N GLN A 40 2.56 -5.08 -4.25
CA GLN A 40 2.95 -5.58 -5.56
C GLN A 40 2.97 -7.10 -5.50
N GLY A 41 2.61 -7.75 -6.61
CA GLY A 41 2.78 -9.19 -6.79
C GLY A 41 2.06 -9.72 -8.03
N GLU A 42 1.09 -8.96 -8.55
CA GLU A 42 0.21 -9.36 -9.65
C GLU A 42 0.94 -9.65 -10.95
N SER A 43 2.05 -8.96 -11.23
CA SER A 43 2.83 -9.17 -12.47
C SER A 43 3.77 -10.37 -12.41
N ASN A 44 4.00 -10.95 -11.22
CA ASN A 44 4.88 -12.10 -11.03
C ASN A 44 4.47 -12.96 -9.82
N PRO A 45 3.20 -13.43 -9.76
CA PRO A 45 2.61 -14.05 -8.57
C PRO A 45 3.15 -15.45 -8.26
N ASN A 46 3.90 -16.04 -9.20
CA ASN A 46 4.50 -17.38 -9.07
C ASN A 46 6.04 -17.31 -9.03
N ASP A 47 6.62 -16.12 -8.85
CA ASP A 47 8.07 -15.94 -8.79
C ASP A 47 8.60 -16.35 -7.42
N GLU A 48 9.19 -17.55 -7.33
CA GLU A 48 9.77 -18.07 -6.09
C GLU A 48 10.89 -17.19 -5.54
N GLN A 49 11.51 -16.36 -6.38
CA GLN A 49 12.56 -15.41 -5.96
C GLN A 49 12.00 -14.05 -5.53
N TRP A 50 10.68 -13.86 -5.53
CA TRP A 50 10.05 -12.58 -5.21
C TRP A 50 10.50 -12.04 -3.85
N CYS A 51 10.49 -12.86 -2.79
CA CYS A 51 10.90 -12.44 -1.45
C CYS A 51 12.38 -12.00 -1.40
N ASN A 52 13.26 -12.71 -2.08
CA ASN A 52 14.69 -12.36 -2.16
C ASN A 52 14.90 -11.06 -2.94
N LYS A 53 14.17 -10.87 -4.05
CA LYS A 53 14.20 -9.63 -4.84
C LYS A 53 13.71 -8.43 -4.03
N VAL A 54 12.61 -8.60 -3.29
CA VAL A 54 12.06 -7.56 -2.40
C VAL A 54 13.02 -7.24 -1.27
N LYS A 55 13.65 -8.25 -0.66
CA LYS A 55 14.72 -8.01 0.32
C LYS A 55 15.87 -7.20 -0.29
N GLY A 56 16.31 -7.52 -1.50
CA GLY A 56 17.35 -6.75 -2.19
C GLY A 56 16.96 -5.28 -2.41
N ILE A 57 15.70 -5.01 -2.79
CA ILE A 57 15.17 -3.65 -2.91
C ILE A 57 15.20 -2.94 -1.55
N TYR A 58 14.73 -3.61 -0.49
CA TYR A 58 14.75 -3.07 0.87
C TYR A 58 16.18 -2.77 1.34
N ASP A 59 17.12 -3.70 1.20
CA ASP A 59 18.51 -3.52 1.60
C ASP A 59 19.15 -2.32 0.88
N ASN A 60 18.86 -2.16 -0.42
CA ASN A 60 19.31 -1.01 -1.18
C ASN A 60 18.68 0.29 -0.65
N LEU A 61 17.37 0.31 -0.36
CA LEU A 61 16.72 1.50 0.23
C LEU A 61 17.33 1.87 1.58
N ILE A 62 17.57 0.89 2.45
CA ILE A 62 18.21 1.09 3.76
C ILE A 62 19.58 1.75 3.57
N LYS A 63 20.39 1.21 2.66
CA LYS A 63 21.73 1.74 2.36
C LYS A 63 21.67 3.14 1.74
N ASP A 64 20.91 3.32 0.67
CA ASP A 64 20.93 4.53 -0.15
C ASP A 64 20.28 5.75 0.54
N LEU A 65 19.44 5.49 1.55
CA LEU A 65 18.77 6.49 2.37
C LEU A 65 19.35 6.59 3.80
N GLY A 66 20.37 5.81 4.13
CA GLY A 66 21.02 5.84 5.45
C GLY A 66 20.08 5.49 6.60
N LEU A 67 19.20 4.51 6.42
CA LEU A 67 18.17 4.14 7.38
C LEU A 67 18.67 3.06 8.36
N ASP A 68 18.04 2.99 9.53
CA ASP A 68 18.26 1.90 10.48
C ASP A 68 17.23 0.79 10.22
N PRO A 69 17.65 -0.41 9.76
CA PRO A 69 16.73 -1.49 9.42
C PRO A 69 15.96 -2.03 10.62
N LYS A 70 16.35 -1.71 11.87
CA LYS A 70 15.59 -2.04 13.08
C LYS A 70 14.44 -1.07 13.34
N LYS A 71 14.49 0.14 12.78
CA LYS A 71 13.52 1.22 13.00
C LYS A 71 12.59 1.47 11.82
N VAL A 72 12.87 0.84 10.68
CA VAL A 72 12.10 1.01 9.44
C VAL A 72 11.48 -0.34 9.06
N PRO A 73 10.32 -0.71 9.64
CA PRO A 73 9.59 -1.91 9.24
C PRO A 73 9.14 -1.86 7.78
N PHE A 74 9.02 -3.04 7.19
CA PHE A 74 8.54 -3.23 5.82
C PHE A 74 7.15 -3.88 5.81
N LEU A 75 6.12 -3.17 5.37
CA LEU A 75 4.75 -3.66 5.34
C LEU A 75 4.41 -4.07 3.90
N ALA A 76 4.10 -5.35 3.69
CA ALA A 76 3.75 -5.90 2.39
C ALA A 76 2.29 -6.35 2.37
N GLY A 77 1.54 -5.94 1.34
CA GLY A 77 0.11 -6.22 1.24
C GLY A 77 -0.18 -7.52 0.51
N GLU A 78 -1.14 -8.28 1.03
CA GLU A 78 -1.78 -9.35 0.28
C GLU A 78 -2.45 -8.83 -0.99
N MET A 79 -2.36 -9.61 -2.08
CA MET A 79 -3.15 -9.42 -3.28
C MET A 79 -4.63 -9.64 -2.97
N LYS A 80 -5.49 -9.26 -3.92
CA LYS A 80 -6.93 -9.53 -3.86
C LYS A 80 -7.20 -10.99 -3.46
N SER A 81 -8.02 -11.17 -2.42
CA SER A 81 -8.29 -12.47 -1.82
C SER A 81 -9.15 -13.36 -2.72
N ALA A 82 -9.11 -14.68 -2.47
CA ALA A 82 -9.91 -15.65 -3.22
C ALA A 82 -11.43 -15.42 -3.02
N GLU A 83 -11.86 -14.97 -1.84
CA GLU A 83 -13.27 -14.67 -1.54
C GLU A 83 -13.83 -13.54 -2.44
N GLU A 84 -12.96 -12.65 -2.92
CA GLU A 84 -13.30 -11.55 -3.82
C GLU A 84 -13.02 -11.91 -5.29
N ASN A 85 -12.74 -13.17 -5.61
CA ASN A 85 -12.35 -13.64 -6.94
C ASN A 85 -11.00 -13.05 -7.42
N GLY A 86 -10.00 -13.04 -6.54
CA GLY A 86 -8.63 -12.62 -6.87
C GLY A 86 -7.89 -13.64 -7.73
N GLN A 87 -7.43 -13.24 -8.92
CA GLN A 87 -6.67 -14.11 -9.82
C GLN A 87 -5.28 -14.46 -9.26
N CYS A 88 -4.71 -13.59 -8.44
CA CYS A 88 -3.40 -13.78 -7.83
C CYS A 88 -3.50 -14.25 -6.37
N ALA A 89 -4.65 -14.71 -5.88
CA ALA A 89 -4.85 -15.04 -4.46
C ALA A 89 -3.87 -16.10 -3.93
N GLY A 90 -3.39 -17.02 -4.80
CA GLY A 90 -2.38 -18.02 -4.43
C GLY A 90 -1.01 -17.43 -4.04
N PHE A 91 -0.67 -16.24 -4.54
CA PHE A 91 0.56 -15.54 -4.17
C PHE A 91 0.63 -15.29 -2.65
N ASN A 92 -0.51 -14.96 -2.04
CA ASN A 92 -0.59 -14.64 -0.61
C ASN A 92 -0.10 -15.79 0.27
N THR A 93 -0.42 -17.04 -0.11
CA THR A 93 -0.11 -18.22 0.68
C THR A 93 1.18 -18.93 0.25
N VAL A 94 1.54 -18.87 -1.04
CA VAL A 94 2.67 -19.63 -1.59
C VAL A 94 3.96 -18.82 -1.60
N VAL A 95 3.88 -17.51 -1.88
CA VAL A 95 5.06 -16.67 -2.07
C VAL A 95 5.18 -15.64 -0.95
N LEU A 96 4.17 -14.76 -0.80
CA LEU A 96 4.22 -13.65 0.15
C LEU A 96 4.37 -14.12 1.60
N ALA A 97 3.74 -15.23 1.96
CA ALA A 97 3.85 -15.86 3.28
C ALA A 97 5.30 -16.13 3.72
N ASN A 98 6.23 -16.29 2.78
CA ASN A 98 7.64 -16.53 3.08
C ASN A 98 8.43 -15.26 3.39
N LEU A 99 7.90 -14.07 3.10
CA LEU A 99 8.62 -12.80 3.25
C LEU A 99 9.21 -12.59 4.66
N PRO A 100 8.48 -12.85 5.77
CA PRO A 100 9.04 -12.67 7.12
C PRO A 100 10.23 -13.57 7.45
N SER A 101 10.37 -14.72 6.78
CA SER A 101 11.53 -15.60 6.98
C SER A 101 12.82 -15.06 6.35
N VAL A 102 12.68 -14.29 5.27
CA VAL A 102 13.79 -13.69 4.51
C VAL A 102 14.07 -12.25 4.98
N LEU A 103 13.04 -11.53 5.42
CA LEU A 103 13.10 -10.16 5.93
C LEU A 103 12.39 -10.09 7.29
N PRO A 104 13.08 -10.31 8.43
CA PRO A 104 12.44 -10.43 9.73
C PRO A 104 11.68 -9.20 10.24
N ASN A 105 12.10 -7.98 9.86
CA ASN A 105 11.38 -6.75 10.19
C ASN A 105 10.32 -6.42 9.12
N SER A 106 9.58 -7.43 8.67
CA SER A 106 8.49 -7.27 7.71
C SER A 106 7.18 -7.84 8.22
N TYR A 107 6.08 -7.27 7.74
CA TYR A 107 4.73 -7.57 8.19
C TYR A 107 3.80 -7.68 6.99
N ILE A 108 3.07 -8.79 6.93
CA ILE A 108 2.06 -9.03 5.90
C ILE A 108 0.75 -8.38 6.35
N ILE A 109 0.19 -7.52 5.50
CA ILE A 109 -1.09 -6.86 5.73
C ILE A 109 -2.16 -7.62 4.98
N SER A 110 -3.17 -8.09 5.71
CA SER A 110 -4.19 -8.95 5.11
C SER A 110 -5.20 -8.17 4.27
N SER A 111 -5.55 -8.72 3.11
CA SER A 111 -6.60 -8.22 2.22
C SER A 111 -7.97 -8.87 2.49
N LYS A 112 -8.08 -9.76 3.47
CA LYS A 112 -9.35 -10.45 3.81
C LYS A 112 -10.50 -9.47 4.07
N GLY A 113 -11.61 -9.59 3.36
CA GLY A 113 -12.76 -8.69 3.43
C GLY A 113 -12.58 -7.33 2.73
N CYS A 114 -11.43 -7.09 2.08
CA CYS A 114 -11.23 -5.89 1.26
C CYS A 114 -11.93 -6.09 -0.09
N LYS A 115 -13.02 -5.37 -0.31
CA LYS A 115 -13.86 -5.53 -1.50
C LYS A 115 -13.10 -5.38 -2.82
N GLY A 116 -13.38 -6.30 -3.73
CA GLY A 116 -12.76 -6.43 -5.02
C GLY A 116 -13.49 -5.75 -6.18
N SER A 117 -12.72 -5.29 -7.17
CA SER A 117 -13.19 -5.00 -8.53
C SER A 117 -13.58 -6.29 -9.25
N ARG A 118 -14.40 -6.17 -10.30
CA ARG A 118 -14.80 -7.29 -11.16
C ARG A 118 -13.69 -7.78 -12.10
N ASP A 119 -12.60 -7.02 -12.25
CA ASP A 119 -11.48 -7.37 -13.12
C ASP A 119 -10.61 -8.54 -12.62
N GLY A 120 -10.81 -8.95 -11.36
CA GLY A 120 -10.06 -10.06 -10.76
C GLY A 120 -8.72 -9.67 -10.13
N PHE A 121 -8.30 -8.41 -10.21
CA PHE A 121 -6.99 -7.95 -9.73
C PHE A 121 -7.10 -6.82 -8.70
N HIS A 122 -7.94 -5.82 -8.96
CA HIS A 122 -7.94 -4.60 -8.17
C HIS A 122 -9.00 -4.61 -7.07
N PHE A 123 -8.85 -3.70 -6.10
CA PHE A 123 -9.86 -3.42 -5.10
C PHE A 123 -10.79 -2.30 -5.59
N VAL A 124 -12.01 -2.23 -5.04
CA VAL A 124 -12.84 -1.02 -5.14
C VAL A 124 -12.42 -0.02 -4.05
N VAL A 125 -12.99 1.18 -4.08
CA VAL A 125 -12.68 2.26 -3.11
C VAL A 125 -12.82 1.77 -1.66
N GLU A 126 -13.92 1.08 -1.34
CA GLU A 126 -14.16 0.56 0.01
C GLU A 126 -13.11 -0.50 0.41
N GLY A 127 -12.65 -1.30 -0.55
CA GLY A 127 -11.59 -2.27 -0.34
C GLY A 127 -10.24 -1.59 -0.05
N TYR A 128 -9.87 -0.56 -0.80
CA TYR A 128 -8.66 0.22 -0.55
C TYR A 128 -8.71 0.96 0.79
N GLN A 129 -9.88 1.47 1.20
CA GLN A 129 -10.04 2.13 2.50
C GLN A 129 -9.82 1.16 3.66
N GLU A 130 -10.43 -0.03 3.60
CA GLU A 130 -10.21 -1.11 4.56
C GLU A 130 -8.73 -1.49 4.60
N PHE A 131 -8.13 -1.68 3.44
CA PHE A 131 -6.75 -2.12 3.36
C PHE A 131 -5.78 -1.07 3.92
N GLY A 132 -5.97 0.20 3.54
CA GLY A 132 -5.20 1.33 4.05
C GLY A 132 -5.33 1.50 5.56
N ARG A 133 -6.53 1.31 6.14
CA ARG A 133 -6.71 1.29 7.60
C ARG A 133 -5.86 0.24 8.28
N ARG A 134 -5.74 -0.95 7.70
CA ARG A 134 -4.91 -2.04 8.26
C ARG A 134 -3.41 -1.75 8.18
N TYR A 135 -2.95 -1.14 7.09
CA TYR A 135 -1.58 -0.63 7.01
C TYR A 135 -1.30 0.39 8.12
N GLY A 136 -2.21 1.36 8.30
CA GLY A 136 -2.12 2.38 9.35
C GLY A 136 -2.12 1.76 10.75
N ALA A 137 -3.07 0.88 11.03
CA ALA A 137 -3.20 0.18 12.31
C ALA A 137 -1.92 -0.60 12.66
N LYS A 138 -1.37 -1.37 11.70
CA LYS A 138 -0.11 -2.08 11.92
C LYS A 138 1.05 -1.12 12.15
N MET A 139 1.15 -0.02 11.41
CA MET A 139 2.21 0.95 11.61
C MET A 139 2.13 1.63 12.99
N LEU A 140 0.92 1.96 13.46
CA LEU A 140 0.69 2.51 14.79
C LEU A 140 1.10 1.53 15.88
N GLU A 141 0.72 0.26 15.78
CA GLU A 141 1.14 -0.82 16.69
C GLU A 141 2.66 -0.92 16.77
N LEU A 142 3.36 -0.92 15.63
CA LEU A 142 4.82 -1.00 15.57
C LEU A 142 5.52 0.23 16.15
N GLN A 143 4.82 1.36 16.25
CA GLN A 143 5.29 2.57 16.91
C GLN A 143 4.91 2.65 18.39
N GLY A 144 4.23 1.63 18.93
CA GLY A 144 3.80 1.56 20.32
C GLY A 144 2.53 2.34 20.62
N PHE A 145 1.75 2.71 19.61
CA PHE A 145 0.45 3.34 19.80
C PHE A 145 -0.65 2.29 19.88
N GLU A 146 -1.62 2.51 20.78
CA GLU A 146 -2.86 1.74 20.82
C GLU A 146 -3.79 2.24 19.71
N TYR A 147 -4.19 1.35 18.79
CA TYR A 147 -5.21 1.65 17.80
C TYR A 147 -6.49 0.87 18.11
N LYS A 148 -7.59 1.61 18.29
CA LYS A 148 -8.94 1.04 18.46
C LYS A 148 -9.71 1.30 17.18
N GLU A 149 -10.11 0.24 16.48
CA GLU A 149 -10.97 0.38 15.31
C GLU A 149 -12.24 1.16 15.70
N PRO A 150 -12.61 2.21 14.95
CA PRO A 150 -13.85 2.91 15.20
C PRO A 150 -15.03 1.94 15.07
N LYS A 151 -16.00 2.05 15.98
CA LYS A 151 -17.24 1.27 15.86
C LYS A 151 -17.92 1.66 14.55
N LYS A 152 -18.44 0.65 13.84
CA LYS A 152 -19.02 0.74 12.49
C LYS A 152 -20.23 1.70 12.37
N GLU A 153 -20.64 2.35 13.46
CA GLU A 153 -21.80 3.25 13.56
C GLU A 153 -21.50 4.71 13.15
N GLU A 154 -20.24 5.17 13.18
CA GLU A 154 -19.93 6.60 12.92
C GLU A 154 -19.77 6.98 11.42
N ALA A 155 -19.85 6.02 10.48
CA ALA A 155 -19.72 6.30 9.06
C ALA A 155 -21.02 6.82 8.39
N ALA A 156 -22.15 6.83 9.11
CA ALA A 156 -23.43 7.31 8.59
C ALA A 156 -23.57 8.85 8.66
N ASP A 157 -22.98 9.50 9.68
CA ASP A 157 -23.19 10.93 9.94
C ASP A 157 -22.28 11.86 9.12
N ALA A 158 -21.24 11.34 8.47
CA ALA A 158 -20.33 12.15 7.64
C ALA A 158 -20.90 12.53 6.26
N LYS A 159 -22.13 12.09 5.91
CA LYS A 159 -22.77 12.42 4.63
C LYS A 159 -23.72 13.62 4.67
N GLU A 160 -23.95 14.26 5.83
CA GLU A 160 -24.93 15.35 5.96
C GLU A 160 -24.33 16.74 6.20
N ALA A 161 -23.02 16.91 6.01
CA ALA A 161 -22.40 18.23 6.12
C ALA A 161 -22.06 18.82 4.73
N VAL A 162 -22.87 19.83 4.37
CA VAL A 162 -22.62 20.94 3.43
C VAL A 162 -23.08 20.73 1.97
N ALA A 163 -24.31 21.15 1.69
CA ALA A 163 -24.62 21.94 0.51
C ALA A 163 -25.17 23.31 0.98
N PRO A 164 -24.60 24.46 0.58
CA PRO A 164 -25.22 25.73 0.86
C PRO A 164 -26.50 25.87 0.03
N LYS A 165 -27.58 26.35 0.65
CA LYS A 165 -28.82 26.73 -0.03
C LYS A 165 -28.51 27.85 -1.02
N ALA A 166 -28.97 27.71 -2.25
CA ALA A 166 -28.94 28.78 -3.24
C ALA A 166 -29.95 29.86 -2.83
N ASP A 167 -29.47 31.09 -2.67
CA ASP A 167 -30.33 32.27 -2.50
C ASP A 167 -31.07 32.57 -3.81
N GLU A 168 -32.39 32.77 -3.69
CA GLU A 168 -33.25 33.29 -4.75
C GLU A 168 -32.81 34.69 -5.16
N VAL A 169 -32.33 34.84 -6.40
CA VAL A 169 -32.26 36.15 -7.06
C VAL A 169 -33.61 36.41 -7.72
N LYS A 170 -34.40 37.30 -7.13
CA LYS A 170 -35.56 37.93 -7.78
C LYS A 170 -35.08 38.70 -9.00
N ALA A 171 -35.66 38.41 -10.16
CA ALA A 171 -35.53 39.23 -11.35
C ALA A 171 -36.63 40.29 -11.33
N ASP A 172 -36.23 41.56 -11.22
CA ASP A 172 -37.05 42.70 -11.62
C ASP A 172 -36.75 43.00 -13.10
N ALA A 173 -37.75 42.80 -13.96
CA ALA A 173 -38.01 43.52 -15.22
C ALA A 173 -39.41 43.14 -15.75
#